data_AF-A0A7C1B0D0-F1
#
_entry.id   AF-A0A7C1B0D0-F1
#
_cell.length_a   1.000
_cell.length_b   1.000
_cell.length_c   1.000
_cell.angle_alpha   90.00
_cell.angle_beta   90.00
_cell.angle_gamma   90.00
#
_symmetry.space_group_name_H-M   'P 1'
#
loop_
_entity.id
_entity.type
_entity.pdbx_description
1 polymer ?
#
loop_
_entity_poly.entity_id
_entity_poly.type
_entity_poly.pdbx_seq_one_letter_code
_entity_poly.pdbx_strand_id
1 'polypeptide(L)'
;MYAIRPSTTLTTALGRSWLDLENESNHTETDAIITLSQELPRDTLSIGLSKSYTIEYSESNRYGTYRTKSATLSWEHRFSRNLSTRVSGEVLKRKPTEVIASVFEGREKDITSDGSIIWHFNRYVTMNATYEHLEHHYQFLDTIRENRYRFSVEVLY
;
A
#
# COMPACT_ATOMS: atom_id res chain seq x y z
N MET A 1 9.05 -16.67 5.31
CA MET A 1 9.18 -15.88 6.55
C MET A 1 10.38 -16.39 7.32
N TYR A 2 11.27 -15.49 7.74
CA TYR A 2 12.50 -15.81 8.47
C TYR A 2 12.59 -14.90 9.70
N ALA A 3 12.74 -15.50 10.89
CA ALA A 3 12.94 -14.74 12.12
C ALA A 3 14.44 -14.44 12.30
N ILE A 4 14.83 -13.17 12.19
CA ILE A 4 16.21 -12.73 12.43
C ILE A 4 16.48 -12.70 13.94
N ARG A 5 15.47 -12.27 14.71
CA ARG A 5 15.42 -12.26 16.18
C ARG A 5 13.99 -12.61 16.62
N PRO A 6 13.76 -12.98 17.90
CA PRO A 6 12.41 -13.23 18.40
C PRO A 6 11.42 -12.08 18.15
N SER A 7 11.93 -10.85 18.14
CA SER A 7 11.19 -9.61 17.89
C SER A 7 11.36 -9.05 16.47
N THR A 8 12.01 -9.75 15.54
CA THR A 8 12.29 -9.21 14.21
C THR A 8 12.11 -10.27 13.14
N THR A 9 11.17 -10.03 12.24
CA THR A 9 10.78 -10.95 11.17
C THR A 9 11.05 -10.32 9.81
N LEU A 10 11.63 -11.11 8.93
CA LEU A 10 11.82 -10.79 7.53
C LEU A 10 10.90 -11.68 6.71
N THR A 11 10.03 -11.07 5.92
CA THR A 11 9.14 -11.75 5.00
C THR A 11 9.53 -11.38 3.59
N THR A 12 9.83 -12.38 2.78
CA THR A 12 10.00 -12.24 1.35
C THR A 12 8.89 -13.01 0.66
N ALA A 13 8.27 -12.37 -0.34
CA ALA A 13 7.23 -12.98 -1.15
C ALA A 13 7.51 -12.69 -2.62
N LEU A 14 7.27 -13.70 -3.45
CA LEU A 14 7.28 -13.59 -4.91
C LEU A 14 5.91 -14.08 -5.39
N GLY A 15 5.26 -13.28 -6.21
CA GLY A 15 3.92 -13.55 -6.74
C GLY A 15 3.88 -13.39 -8.24
N ARG A 16 2.97 -14.11 -8.88
CA ARG A 16 2.58 -13.86 -10.26
C ARG A 16 1.07 -13.96 -10.35
N SER A 17 0.44 -12.95 -10.92
CA SER A 17 -0.98 -12.94 -11.21
C SER A 17 -1.19 -12.74 -12.71
N TRP A 18 -2.29 -13.23 -13.21
CA TRP A 18 -2.74 -12.95 -14.56
C TRP A 18 -4.26 -12.81 -14.54
N LEU A 19 -4.75 -11.87 -15.35
CA LEU A 19 -6.16 -11.62 -15.57
C LEU A 19 -6.37 -11.59 -17.08
N ASP A 20 -7.24 -12.48 -17.53
CA ASP A 20 -7.68 -12.58 -18.92
C ASP A 20 -9.12 -12.08 -18.96
N LEU A 21 -9.34 -10.95 -19.63
CA LEU A 21 -10.68 -10.38 -19.79
C LEU A 21 -11.15 -10.69 -21.21
N GLU A 22 -12.28 -11.40 -21.30
CA GLU A 22 -12.83 -12.04 -22.49
C GLU A 22 -12.98 -11.15 -23.74
N ASN A 23 -12.86 -9.82 -23.62
CA ASN A 23 -13.05 -8.90 -24.75
C ASN A 23 -12.18 -7.62 -24.81
N GLU A 24 -11.24 -7.33 -23.88
CA GLU A 24 -10.59 -6.00 -23.94
C GLU A 24 -9.13 -5.91 -23.46
N SER A 25 -8.68 -6.77 -22.55
CA SER A 25 -7.29 -6.67 -22.09
C SER A 25 -6.74 -7.88 -21.35
N ASN A 26 -5.51 -8.26 -21.67
CA ASN A 26 -4.74 -9.23 -20.90
C ASN A 26 -3.80 -8.49 -19.96
N HIS A 27 -3.79 -8.91 -18.71
CA HIS A 27 -2.97 -8.32 -17.67
C HIS A 27 -2.13 -9.43 -17.04
N THR A 28 -0.82 -9.22 -16.95
CA THR A 28 0.06 -10.11 -16.18
C THR A 28 0.89 -9.26 -15.25
N GLU A 29 0.91 -9.62 -13.98
CA GLU A 29 1.73 -8.95 -12.98
C GLU A 29 2.66 -9.95 -12.29
N THR A 30 3.89 -9.51 -12.02
CA THR A 30 4.88 -10.27 -11.26
C THR A 30 5.44 -9.38 -10.17
N ASP A 31 5.30 -9.84 -8.94
CA ASP A 31 5.57 -9.07 -7.73
C ASP A 31 6.73 -9.67 -6.95
N ALA A 32 7.58 -8.79 -6.44
CA ALA A 32 8.54 -9.11 -5.41
C ALA A 32 8.36 -8.17 -4.22
N ILE A 33 8.10 -8.74 -3.05
CA ILE A 33 7.83 -8.01 -1.81
C ILE A 33 8.83 -8.44 -0.76
N ILE A 34 9.41 -7.47 -0.07
CA ILE A 34 10.29 -7.67 1.07
C ILE A 34 9.76 -6.80 2.20
N THR A 35 9.41 -7.42 3.32
CA THR A 35 8.90 -6.73 4.51
C THR A 35 9.76 -7.09 5.71
N LEU A 36 10.24 -6.09 6.42
CA LEU A 36 10.92 -6.21 7.70
C LEU A 36 9.98 -5.67 8.78
N SER A 37 9.65 -6.50 9.75
CA SER A 37 8.80 -6.15 10.88
C SER A 37 9.54 -6.35 12.19
N GLN A 38 9.38 -5.41 13.10
CA GLN A 38 9.95 -5.45 14.43
C GLN A 38 8.85 -5.26 15.48
N GLU A 39 8.73 -6.22 16.40
CA GLU A 39 7.77 -6.22 17.49
C GLU A 39 8.47 -5.90 18.82
N LEU A 40 8.06 -4.81 19.44
CA LEU A 40 8.44 -4.37 20.77
C LEU A 40 7.22 -4.51 21.70
N PRO A 41 7.39 -4.49 23.03
CA PRO A 41 6.28 -4.73 23.96
C PRO A 41 5.04 -3.84 23.79
N ARG A 42 5.21 -2.64 23.24
CA ARG A 42 4.13 -1.68 22.96
C ARG A 42 4.15 -1.13 21.54
N ASP A 43 5.12 -1.52 20.72
CA ASP A 43 5.33 -0.89 19.42
C ASP A 43 5.54 -1.96 18.36
N THR A 44 4.90 -1.81 17.22
CA THR A 44 5.17 -2.62 16.05
C THR A 44 5.60 -1.70 14.92
N LEU A 45 6.84 -1.86 14.47
CA LEU A 45 7.36 -1.14 13.31
C LEU A 45 7.42 -2.10 12.14
N SER A 46 6.94 -1.69 10.96
CA SER A 46 7.10 -2.46 9.73
C SER A 46 7.53 -1.57 8.59
N ILE A 47 8.51 -2.07 7.82
CA ILE A 47 9.05 -1.43 6.62
C ILE A 47 8.92 -2.42 5.48
N GLY A 48 8.23 -2.02 4.41
CA GLY A 48 8.05 -2.83 3.22
C GLY A 48 8.67 -2.16 2.00
N LEU A 49 9.28 -2.96 1.15
CA LEU A 49 9.70 -2.57 -0.18
C LEU A 49 9.08 -3.56 -1.16
N SER A 50 8.39 -3.04 -2.16
CA SER A 50 7.81 -3.84 -3.23
C SER A 50 8.36 -3.39 -4.58
N LYS A 51 8.41 -4.34 -5.49
CA LYS A 51 8.71 -4.10 -6.89
C LYS A 51 7.83 -5.02 -7.72
N SER A 52 6.98 -4.43 -8.55
CA SER A 52 6.17 -5.18 -9.49
C SER A 52 6.51 -4.83 -10.93
N TYR A 53 6.28 -5.82 -11.80
CA TYR A 53 6.31 -5.69 -13.24
C TYR A 53 4.95 -6.08 -13.78
N THR A 54 4.30 -5.12 -14.43
CA THR A 54 2.95 -5.27 -14.95
C THR A 54 3.00 -5.17 -16.46
N ILE A 55 2.40 -6.12 -17.16
CA ILE A 55 2.23 -6.10 -18.60
C ILE A 55 0.74 -5.95 -18.88
N GLU A 56 0.36 -4.83 -19.48
CA GLU A 56 -1.00 -4.56 -19.93
C GLU A 56 -1.05 -4.66 -21.46
N TYR A 57 -2.00 -5.46 -21.96
CA TYR A 57 -2.36 -5.56 -23.37
C TYR A 57 -3.77 -5.00 -23.52
N SER A 58 -3.99 -3.96 -24.33
CA SER A 58 -5.35 -3.53 -24.73
C SER A 58 -5.41 -3.34 -26.24
N GLU A 59 -6.50 -3.79 -26.88
CA GLU A 59 -6.74 -3.59 -28.32
C GLU A 59 -6.93 -2.11 -28.69
N SER A 60 -7.22 -1.25 -27.71
CA SER A 60 -7.72 0.11 -27.93
C SER A 60 -6.70 1.24 -27.79
N ASN A 61 -5.56 1.08 -27.09
CA ASN A 61 -4.35 1.95 -27.21
C ASN A 61 -3.27 1.76 -26.13
N ARG A 62 -3.32 0.71 -25.30
CA ARG A 62 -2.37 0.57 -24.18
C ARG A 62 -1.56 -0.71 -24.27
N TYR A 63 -0.57 -0.72 -25.15
CA TYR A 63 0.54 -1.67 -25.04
C TYR A 63 1.52 -1.09 -24.04
N GLY A 64 1.66 -1.69 -22.86
CA GLY A 64 2.55 -1.13 -21.84
C GLY A 64 3.11 -2.10 -20.83
N THR A 65 4.44 -2.24 -20.78
CA THR A 65 5.13 -2.83 -19.63
C THR A 65 5.42 -1.74 -18.62
N TYR A 66 4.80 -1.80 -17.46
CA TYR A 66 5.03 -0.90 -16.35
C TYR A 66 5.92 -1.55 -15.30
N ARG A 67 6.76 -0.72 -14.71
CA ARG A 67 7.52 -1.05 -13.52
C ARG A 67 7.00 -0.20 -12.38
N THR A 68 6.51 -0.87 -11.35
CA THR A 68 6.06 -0.23 -10.13
C THR A 68 7.06 -0.52 -9.02
N LYS A 69 7.33 0.49 -8.21
CA LYS A 69 8.08 0.34 -6.95
C LYS A 69 7.27 0.99 -5.86
N SER A 70 7.02 0.29 -4.77
CA SER A 70 6.46 0.90 -3.58
C SER A 70 7.36 0.75 -2.37
N ALA A 71 7.28 1.72 -1.48
CA ALA A 71 7.91 1.69 -0.18
C ALA A 71 6.84 2.02 0.85
N THR A 72 6.70 1.15 1.84
CA THR A 72 5.73 1.29 2.93
C THR A 72 6.45 1.40 4.25
N LEU A 73 5.91 2.25 5.12
CA LEU A 73 6.32 2.39 6.50
C LEU A 73 5.06 2.39 7.34
N SER A 74 5.01 1.56 8.38
CA SER A 74 3.92 1.58 9.35
C SER A 74 4.44 1.45 10.75
N TRP A 75 3.88 2.23 11.66
CA TRP A 75 4.14 2.16 13.08
C TRP A 75 2.81 2.06 13.82
N GLU A 76 2.71 1.07 14.69
CA GLU A 76 1.61 0.91 15.64
C GLU A 76 2.16 1.07 17.05
N HIS A 77 1.49 1.89 17.86
CA HIS A 77 1.79 2.07 19.27
C HIS A 77 0.58 1.76 20.14
N ARG A 78 0.81 0.95 21.17
CA ARG A 78 -0.17 0.56 22.16
C ARG A 78 0.10 1.32 23.46
N PHE A 79 -0.66 2.40 23.68
CA PHE A 79 -0.60 3.18 24.92
C PHE A 79 -1.08 2.37 26.12
N SER A 80 -2.13 1.55 25.92
CA SER A 80 -2.69 0.66 26.93
C SER A 80 -3.34 -0.56 26.27
N ARG A 81 -3.83 -1.52 27.05
CA ARG A 81 -4.59 -2.67 26.50
C ARG A 81 -5.81 -2.25 25.68
N ASN A 82 -6.31 -1.03 25.91
CA ASN A 82 -7.56 -0.55 25.36
C ASN A 82 -7.35 0.51 24.28
N LEU A 83 -6.17 1.13 24.21
CA LEU A 83 -5.91 2.26 23.31
C LEU A 83 -4.65 1.98 22.50
N SER A 84 -4.81 1.99 21.18
CA SER A 84 -3.72 1.94 20.22
C SER A 84 -3.88 3.02 19.15
N THR A 85 -2.76 3.38 18.56
CA THR A 85 -2.70 4.21 17.37
C THR A 85 -1.85 3.51 16.33
N ARG A 86 -2.17 3.73 15.07
CA ARG A 86 -1.37 3.31 13.94
C ARG A 86 -1.18 4.50 13.01
N VAL A 87 0.02 4.60 12.46
CA VAL A 87 0.34 5.53 11.38
C VAL A 87 1.02 4.73 10.29
N SER A 88 0.55 4.87 9.06
CA SER A 88 1.20 4.29 7.89
C SER A 88 1.41 5.33 6.80
N GLY A 89 2.38 5.05 5.95
CA GLY A 89 2.64 5.80 4.73
C GLY A 89 3.15 4.88 3.65
N GLU A 90 2.71 5.12 2.43
CA GLU A 90 3.15 4.44 1.22
C GLU A 90 3.55 5.47 0.18
N VAL A 91 4.66 5.21 -0.50
CA VAL A 91 5.02 5.92 -1.72
C VAL A 91 5.14 4.90 -2.84
N LEU A 92 4.29 5.04 -3.84
CA LEU A 92 4.28 4.23 -5.05
C LEU A 92 4.76 5.06 -6.23
N LYS A 93 5.66 4.48 -7.04
CA LYS A 93 6.14 5.09 -8.28
C LYS A 93 5.94 4.11 -9.41
N ARG A 94 5.15 4.50 -10.40
CA ARG A 94 4.89 3.73 -11.60
C ARG A 94 5.55 4.41 -12.80
N LYS A 95 6.29 3.64 -13.58
CA LYS A 95 6.96 4.12 -14.80
C LYS A 95 6.79 3.13 -15.94
N PRO A 96 6.52 3.59 -17.18
CA PRO A 96 6.59 2.75 -18.34
C PRO A 96 8.04 2.30 -18.62
N THR A 97 8.19 1.13 -19.21
CA THR A 97 9.48 0.58 -19.67
C THR A 97 9.80 1.14 -21.07
N GLU A 98 11.09 1.16 -21.44
CA GLU A 98 11.67 1.90 -22.58
C GLU A 98 10.95 1.74 -23.93
N VAL A 99 10.21 0.65 -24.15
CA VAL A 99 9.44 0.43 -25.40
C VAL A 99 8.32 1.47 -25.62
N ILE A 100 7.84 2.15 -24.56
CA ILE A 100 6.74 3.16 -24.63
C ILE A 100 7.23 4.58 -24.28
N ALA A 101 8.47 4.73 -23.83
CA ALA A 101 9.00 6.00 -23.32
C ALA A 101 9.04 7.11 -24.40
N SER A 102 9.03 6.77 -25.69
CA SER A 102 9.10 7.74 -26.79
C SER A 102 7.76 8.37 -27.18
N VAL A 103 6.62 7.86 -26.70
CA VAL A 103 5.28 8.37 -27.09
C VAL A 103 4.47 8.85 -25.88
N PHE A 104 4.68 8.27 -24.69
CA PHE A 104 3.95 8.64 -23.46
C PHE A 104 4.88 8.53 -22.24
N GLU A 105 5.62 9.59 -21.91
CA GLU A 105 6.38 9.68 -20.65
C GLU A 105 5.45 9.90 -19.44
N GLY A 106 4.53 8.98 -19.15
CA GLY A 106 3.65 9.07 -17.98
C GLY A 106 4.36 8.56 -16.72
N ARG A 107 5.16 9.38 -16.04
CA ARG A 107 5.57 9.06 -14.66
C ARG A 107 4.44 9.37 -13.71
N GLU A 108 4.01 8.37 -12.97
CA GLU A 108 3.01 8.51 -11.92
C GLU A 108 3.65 8.27 -10.56
N LYS A 109 3.30 9.11 -9.60
CA LYS A 109 3.73 8.97 -8.22
C LYS A 109 2.52 9.16 -7.33
N ASP A 110 2.23 8.12 -6.57
CA ASP A 110 1.17 8.12 -5.58
C ASP A 110 1.81 8.15 -4.19
N ILE A 111 1.28 9.01 -3.33
CA ILE A 111 1.63 9.08 -1.92
C ILE A 111 0.35 8.85 -1.16
N THR A 112 0.33 7.81 -0.34
CA THR A 112 -0.76 7.54 0.59
C THR A 112 -0.21 7.66 1.99
N SER A 113 -0.94 8.33 2.89
CA SER A 113 -0.62 8.31 4.31
C SER A 113 -1.90 8.15 5.10
N ASP A 114 -1.86 7.31 6.11
CA ASP A 114 -3.01 7.00 6.94
C ASP A 114 -2.65 7.01 8.41
N GLY A 115 -3.64 7.29 9.22
CA GLY A 115 -3.54 7.25 10.67
C GLY A 115 -4.83 6.74 11.25
N SER A 116 -4.74 5.92 12.30
CA SER A 116 -5.89 5.47 13.05
C SER A 116 -5.65 5.50 14.54
N ILE A 117 -6.75 5.66 15.28
CA ILE A 117 -6.81 5.52 16.72
C ILE A 117 -7.94 4.55 17.02
N ILE A 118 -7.61 3.46 17.69
CA ILE A 118 -8.57 2.43 18.10
C ILE A 118 -8.66 2.45 19.61
N TRP A 119 -9.87 2.63 20.12
CA TRP A 119 -10.16 2.65 21.55
C TRP A 119 -11.26 1.65 21.91
N HIS A 120 -10.88 0.63 22.66
CA HIS A 120 -11.78 -0.29 23.33
C HIS A 120 -12.22 0.34 24.66
N PHE A 121 -13.36 1.02 24.67
CA PHE A 121 -13.87 1.66 25.87
C PHE A 121 -14.17 0.63 26.96
N ASN A 122 -14.78 -0.49 26.55
CA ASN A 122 -15.00 -1.69 27.36
C ASN A 122 -15.07 -2.92 26.44
N ARG A 123 -15.45 -4.09 26.98
CA ARG A 123 -15.56 -5.33 26.19
C ARG A 123 -16.67 -5.34 25.12
N TYR A 124 -17.53 -4.32 25.12
CA TYR A 124 -18.70 -4.21 24.24
C TYR A 124 -18.59 -3.09 23.23
N VAL A 125 -17.81 -2.05 23.51
CA VAL A 125 -17.76 -0.83 22.70
C VAL A 125 -16.34 -0.56 22.23
N THR A 126 -16.17 -0.55 20.90
CA THR A 126 -14.93 -0.17 20.22
C THR A 126 -15.19 1.08 19.39
N MET A 127 -14.36 2.10 19.58
CA MET A 127 -14.35 3.31 18.77
C MET A 127 -13.11 3.31 17.88
N ASN A 128 -13.29 3.72 16.62
CA ASN A 128 -12.20 3.85 15.67
C ASN A 128 -12.31 5.20 14.95
N ALA A 129 -11.22 5.96 14.96
CA ALA A 129 -11.08 7.17 14.17
C ALA A 129 -9.95 6.95 13.17
N THR A 130 -10.22 7.14 11.89
CA THR A 130 -9.21 7.00 10.83
C THR A 130 -9.15 8.24 9.96
N TYR A 131 -7.94 8.54 9.52
CA TYR A 131 -7.60 9.56 8.55
C TYR A 131 -6.79 8.91 7.44
N GLU A 132 -7.09 9.24 6.18
CA GLU A 132 -6.33 8.83 5.02
C GLU A 132 -6.14 10.05 4.11
N HIS A 133 -4.93 10.22 3.63
CA HIS A 133 -4.53 11.26 2.69
C HIS A 133 -3.94 10.59 1.46
N LEU A 134 -4.48 10.92 0.29
CA LEU A 134 -3.99 10.45 -1.00
C LEU A 134 -3.53 11.65 -1.82
N GLU A 135 -2.34 11.55 -2.39
CA GLU A 135 -1.80 12.51 -3.35
C GLU A 135 -1.32 11.76 -4.59
N HIS A 136 -1.94 12.07 -5.73
CA HIS A 136 -1.63 11.50 -7.04
C HIS A 136 -0.96 12.56 -7.90
N HIS A 137 0.30 12.32 -8.27
CA HIS A 137 1.04 13.18 -9.19
C HIS A 137 1.13 12.53 -10.56
N TYR A 138 0.56 13.22 -11.55
CA TYR A 138 0.72 12.92 -12.96
C TYR A 138 1.80 13.83 -13.58
N GLN A 139 2.57 13.31 -14.53
CA GLN A 139 3.61 14.10 -15.21
C GLN A 139 3.05 15.23 -16.10
N PHE A 140 1.85 15.06 -16.65
CA PHE A 140 1.24 16.00 -17.62
C PHE A 140 -0.17 16.48 -17.22
N LEU A 141 -0.67 16.07 -16.06
CA LEU A 141 -1.98 16.48 -15.53
C LEU A 141 -1.80 17.10 -14.14
N ASP A 142 -2.83 17.78 -13.66
CA ASP A 142 -2.83 18.35 -12.31
C ASP A 142 -2.65 17.27 -11.24
N THR A 143 -2.08 17.69 -10.11
CA THR A 143 -1.98 16.84 -8.91
C THR A 143 -3.35 16.73 -8.26
N ILE A 144 -3.83 15.51 -8.05
CA ILE A 144 -5.07 15.24 -7.34
C ILE A 144 -4.75 14.95 -5.88
N ARG A 145 -5.49 15.60 -4.97
CA ARG A 145 -5.36 15.40 -3.52
C ARG A 145 -6.71 15.06 -2.93
N GLU A 146 -6.73 14.06 -2.06
CA GLU A 146 -7.93 13.61 -1.38
C GLU A 146 -7.64 13.42 0.12
N ASN A 147 -8.54 13.92 0.97
CA ASN A 147 -8.52 13.70 2.40
C ASN A 147 -9.79 12.96 2.81
N ARG A 148 -9.64 11.82 3.47
CA ARG A 148 -10.75 10.99 3.93
C ARG A 148 -10.68 10.88 5.44
N TYR A 149 -11.81 11.15 6.08
CA TYR A 149 -11.99 11.05 7.53
C TYR A 149 -13.10 10.06 7.79
N ARG A 150 -12.89 9.11 8.70
CA ARG A 150 -13.91 8.14 9.10
C ARG A 150 -13.90 8.00 10.61
N PHE A 151 -15.09 7.92 11.18
CA PHE A 151 -15.31 7.56 12.57
C PHE A 151 -16.32 6.42 12.60
N SER A 152 -16.00 5.35 13.33
CA SER A 152 -16.91 4.24 13.54
C SER A 152 -16.98 3.84 15.01
N VAL A 153 -18.15 3.36 15.42
CA VAL A 153 -18.40 2.78 16.73
C VAL A 153 -19.01 1.42 16.50
N GLU A 154 -18.37 0.40 17.05
CA GLU A 154 -18.83 -0.98 17.01
C GLU A 154 -19.33 -1.37 18.41
N VAL A 155 -20.54 -1.93 18.46
CA VAL A 155 -21.20 -2.38 19.69
C VAL A 155 -21.50 -3.86 19.59
N LEU A 156 -20.90 -4.66 20.47
CA LEU A 156 -21.19 -6.08 20.63
C LEU A 156 -22.35 -6.23 21.63
N TYR A 157 -23.40 -6.93 21.20
CA TYR A 157 -24.59 -7.24 22.00
C TYR A 157 -24.54 -8.68 22.54
#